data_AF-A0A8C3TQ17-F1
#
_entry.id   AF-A0A8C3TQ17-F1
#
_cell.length_a   1.000
_cell.length_b   1.000
_cell.length_c   1.000
_cell.angle_alpha   90.00
_cell.angle_beta   90.00
_cell.angle_gamma   90.00
#
_symmetry.space_group_name_H-M   'P 1'
#
loop_
_entity.id
_entity.type
_entity.pdbx_description
1 polymer ?
#
loop_
_entity_poly.entity_id
_entity_poly.type
_entity_poly.pdbx_seq_one_letter_code
_entity_poly.pdbx_strand_id
1 'polypeptide(L)'
;MFCTLNTHKVDMDKLLGAQIGLEDFIFAHVKGQRKEVEVLKTDDMLGLTITDNGTGCAFIKVNLITSAILYSIEAPVTIIGTIIGLMIL
;
A
#
# COMPACT_ATOMS: atom_id res chain seq x y z
N MET A 1 6.82 -7.20 -2.34
CA MET A 1 6.60 -8.03 -1.14
C MET A 1 6.78 -7.12 0.07
N PHE A 2 5.95 -7.22 1.09
CA PHE A 2 6.13 -6.47 2.35
C PHE A 2 5.80 -7.38 3.53
N CYS A 3 6.13 -6.98 4.75
CA CYS A 3 5.86 -7.78 5.95
C CYS A 3 5.05 -7.00 6.98
N THR A 4 4.19 -7.69 7.72
CA THR A 4 3.51 -7.16 8.90
C THR A 4 3.92 -7.94 10.15
N LEU A 5 3.89 -7.27 11.30
CA LEU A 5 4.17 -7.88 12.60
C LEU A 5 2.88 -8.33 13.27
N ASN A 6 2.87 -9.57 13.77
CA ASN A 6 1.80 -10.14 14.60
C ASN A 6 0.40 -10.19 13.97
N THR A 7 0.30 -10.07 12.64
CA THR A 7 -0.97 -10.20 11.91
C THR A 7 -0.73 -10.68 10.48
N HIS A 8 -1.55 -11.65 10.04
CA HIS A 8 -1.59 -12.09 8.64
C HIS A 8 -2.45 -11.19 7.75
N LYS A 9 -3.15 -10.21 8.34
CA LYS A 9 -3.96 -9.24 7.58
C LYS A 9 -3.05 -8.15 7.01
N VAL A 10 -3.49 -7.55 5.91
CA VAL A 10 -2.85 -6.35 5.33
C VAL A 10 -3.21 -5.16 6.23
N ASP A 11 -2.44 -4.99 7.30
CA ASP A 11 -2.57 -3.91 8.27
C ASP A 11 -1.30 -3.05 8.23
N MET A 12 -1.40 -1.85 7.65
CA MET A 12 -0.25 -0.97 7.44
C MET A 12 0.23 -0.27 8.71
N ASP A 13 -0.58 -0.24 9.77
CA ASP A 13 -0.15 0.22 11.09
C ASP A 13 0.78 -0.82 11.76
N LYS A 14 0.69 -2.08 11.31
CA LYS A 14 1.57 -3.19 11.71
C LYS A 14 2.65 -3.50 10.68
N LEU A 15 2.90 -2.61 9.71
CA LEU A 15 3.97 -2.79 8.74
C LEU A 15 5.32 -2.92 9.45
N LEU A 16 6.12 -3.90 9.04
CA LEU A 16 7.47 -4.13 9.56
C LEU A 16 8.30 -2.84 9.42
N GLY A 17 8.76 -2.32 10.54
CA GLY A 17 9.61 -1.13 10.63
C GLY A 17 11.04 -1.47 11.04
N ALA A 18 11.74 -0.50 11.63
CA ALA A 18 13.13 -0.66 12.08
C ALA A 18 13.28 -1.46 13.39
N GLN A 19 12.20 -1.64 14.14
CA GLN A 19 12.20 -2.34 15.42
C GLN A 19 11.38 -3.62 15.33
N ILE A 20 11.92 -4.71 15.89
CA ILE A 20 11.31 -6.04 15.92
C ILE A 20 11.52 -6.62 17.32
N GLY A 21 10.47 -7.13 17.94
CA GLY A 21 10.53 -7.86 19.20
C GLY A 21 11.03 -9.29 19.00
N LEU A 22 11.70 -9.85 20.03
CA LEU A 22 12.22 -11.22 20.01
C LEU A 22 11.14 -12.29 19.76
N GLU A 23 9.89 -12.00 20.15
CA GLU A 23 8.75 -12.92 20.06
C GLU A 23 7.73 -12.49 18.99
N ASP A 24 8.07 -11.52 18.14
CA ASP A 24 7.17 -11.07 17.08
C ASP A 24 7.06 -12.11 15.97
N PHE A 25 5.83 -12.41 15.57
CA PHE A 25 5.58 -13.18 14.35
C PHE A 25 5.67 -12.27 13.13
N ILE A 26 6.48 -12.67 12.15
CA ILE A 26 6.60 -11.96 10.88
C ILE A 26 5.71 -12.62 9.85
N PHE A 27 4.77 -11.86 9.29
CA PHE A 27 3.90 -12.30 8.20
C PHE A 27 4.33 -11.64 6.90
N ALA A 28 4.78 -12.46 5.96
CA ALA A 28 5.21 -12.01 4.65
C ALA A 28 4.05 -11.97 3.65
N HIS A 29 3.84 -10.82 3.03
CA HIS A 29 2.84 -10.59 1.99
C HIS A 29 3.49 -10.59 0.62
N VAL A 30 3.12 -11.58 -0.18
CA VAL A 30 3.57 -11.75 -1.57
C VAL A 30 2.57 -11.13 -2.55
N LYS A 31 3.00 -10.97 -3.81
CA LYS A 31 2.16 -10.37 -4.86
C LYS A 31 0.90 -11.23 -5.08
N GLY A 32 -0.26 -10.61 -4.94
CA GLY A 32 -1.57 -11.21 -5.26
C GLY A 32 -1.95 -11.02 -6.73
N GLN A 33 -3.26 -10.97 -7.00
CA GLN A 33 -3.79 -10.71 -8.34
C GLN A 33 -3.42 -9.31 -8.84
N ARG A 34 -3.12 -9.20 -10.13
CA ARG A 34 -2.90 -7.91 -10.81
C ARG A 34 -4.26 -7.23 -11.01
N LYS A 35 -4.36 -5.97 -10.61
CA LYS A 35 -5.48 -5.08 -10.90
C LYS A 35 -4.97 -3.87 -11.66
N GLU A 36 -5.69 -3.46 -12.71
CA GLU A 36 -5.44 -2.20 -13.41
C GLU A 36 -6.60 -1.27 -13.09
N VAL A 37 -6.25 -0.03 -12.73
CA VAL A 37 -7.21 1.00 -12.35
C VAL A 37 -6.83 2.27 -13.10
N GLU A 38 -7.78 2.79 -13.87
CA GLU A 38 -7.66 4.11 -14.47
C GLU A 38 -8.03 5.17 -13.43
N VAL A 39 -7.20 6.21 -13.33
CA VAL A 39 -7.38 7.30 -12.38
C VAL A 39 -7.38 8.62 -13.13
N LEU A 40 -8.45 9.40 -12.98
CA LEU A 40 -8.50 10.78 -13.45
C LEU A 40 -7.83 11.68 -12.42
N LYS A 41 -6.71 12.33 -12.78
CA LYS A 41 -6.05 13.31 -11.92
C LYS A 41 -6.79 14.65 -11.99
N THR A 42 -7.67 14.90 -11.02
CA THR A 42 -8.45 16.15 -10.91
C THR A 42 -7.72 17.24 -10.13
N ASP A 43 -6.83 16.85 -9.22
CA ASP A 43 -6.09 17.73 -8.32
C ASP A 43 -4.57 17.57 -8.51
N ASP A 44 -3.79 18.53 -8.03
CA ASP A 44 -2.33 18.51 -8.15
C ASP A 44 -1.69 17.31 -7.43
N MET A 45 -2.33 16.83 -6.36
CA MET A 45 -1.88 15.71 -5.53
C MET A 45 -2.88 14.55 -5.59
N LEU A 46 -2.37 13.31 -5.63
CA LEU A 46 -3.22 12.10 -5.61
C LEU A 46 -3.69 11.69 -4.20
N GLY A 47 -3.14 12.31 -3.15
CA GLY A 47 -3.46 11.95 -1.76
C GLY A 47 -2.94 10.56 -1.32
N LEU A 48 -2.00 9.97 -2.06
CA LEU A 48 -1.43 8.65 -1.76
C LEU A 48 -0.08 8.77 -1.04
N THR A 49 0.12 7.93 -0.01
CA THR A 49 1.45 7.70 0.56
C THR A 49 1.99 6.37 0.05
N ILE A 50 3.11 6.45 -0.66
CA ILE A 50 3.83 5.30 -1.23
C ILE A 50 5.08 5.05 -0.39
N THR A 51 5.38 3.78 -0.15
CA THR A 51 6.61 3.32 0.50
C THR A 51 7.22 2.18 -0.31
N ASP A 52 8.46 1.81 -0.04
CA ASP A 52 9.12 0.67 -0.67
C ASP A 52 9.63 -0.32 0.36
N ASN A 53 9.95 -1.53 -0.11
CA ASN A 53 10.46 -2.61 0.73
C ASN A 53 12.01 -2.72 0.71
N GLY A 54 12.72 -1.70 0.22
CA GLY A 54 14.18 -1.70 0.09
C GLY A 54 14.74 -2.59 -1.02
N THR A 55 13.89 -3.24 -1.83
CA THR A 55 14.31 -4.15 -2.91
C THR A 55 13.66 -3.82 -4.25
N GLY A 56 13.31 -2.54 -4.48
CA GLY A 56 12.74 -2.07 -5.75
C GLY A 56 11.25 -2.37 -5.93
N CYS A 57 10.51 -2.76 -4.88
CA CYS A 57 9.06 -2.87 -4.93
C CYS A 57 8.41 -1.77 -4.09
N ALA A 58 7.71 -0.85 -4.76
CA ALA A 58 6.89 0.17 -4.10
C ALA A 58 5.45 -0.32 -3.86
N PHE A 59 4.84 0.09 -2.75
CA PHE A 59 3.46 -0.22 -2.38
C PHE A 59 2.79 0.92 -1.61
N ILE A 60 1.45 0.92 -1.58
CA ILE A 60 0.65 1.95 -0.91
C ILE A 60 0.57 1.66 0.60
N LYS A 61 1.01 2.60 1.45
CA LYS A 61 1.02 2.46 2.94
C LYS A 61 -0.17 3.14 3.65
N VAL A 62 -0.70 4.24 3.09
CA VAL A 62 -1.83 5.08 3.58
C VAL A 62 -1.53 6.19 4.60
N ASN A 63 -2.05 7.39 4.27
CA ASN A 63 -2.99 8.16 5.11
C ASN A 63 -3.88 9.02 4.18
N LEU A 64 -5.20 8.82 4.19
CA LEU A 64 -6.13 9.53 3.32
C LEU A 64 -6.37 10.94 3.87
N ILE A 65 -5.69 11.92 3.29
CA ILE A 65 -6.26 13.26 3.26
C ILE A 65 -7.19 13.27 2.06
N THR A 66 -8.49 13.31 2.34
CA THR A 66 -9.60 13.46 1.40
C THR A 66 -9.19 14.23 0.14
N SER A 67 -9.06 13.52 -0.97
CA SER A 67 -9.03 14.10 -2.32
C SER A 67 -9.73 13.12 -3.27
N ALA A 68 -10.39 13.68 -4.28
CA ALA A 68 -11.52 13.12 -5.03
C ALA A 68 -11.31 11.76 -5.71
N ILE A 69 -10.08 11.26 -5.75
CA ILE A 69 -9.66 10.07 -6.50
C ILE A 69 -10.28 8.78 -5.96
N LEU A 70 -10.51 8.67 -4.64
CA LEU A 70 -11.08 7.44 -4.08
C LEU A 70 -12.55 7.17 -4.47
N TYR A 71 -13.30 8.18 -4.91
CA TYR A 71 -14.68 7.96 -5.33
C TYR A 71 -14.77 7.18 -6.65
N SER A 72 -13.78 7.30 -7.52
CA SER A 72 -13.73 6.54 -8.79
C SER A 72 -13.21 5.12 -8.61
N ILE A 73 -12.58 4.82 -7.47
CA ILE A 73 -12.09 3.49 -7.11
C ILE A 73 -13.00 2.96 -6.00
N GLU A 74 -14.07 2.25 -6.35
CA GLU A 74 -14.82 1.48 -5.34
C GLU A 74 -13.82 0.68 -4.48
N ALA A 75 -13.80 0.96 -3.19
CA ALA A 75 -12.98 0.36 -2.12
C ALA A 75 -11.66 1.09 -1.76
N PRO A 76 -11.71 2.02 -0.77
CA PRO A 76 -10.53 2.51 -0.04
C PRO A 76 -9.58 1.40 0.44
N VAL A 77 -10.15 0.23 0.74
CA VAL A 77 -9.45 -0.91 1.33
C VAL A 77 -8.66 -1.72 0.29
N THR A 78 -9.06 -1.70 -1.00
CA THR A 78 -8.47 -2.59 -2.01
C THR A 78 -7.08 -2.14 -2.48
N ILE A 79 -6.72 -0.87 -2.31
CA ILE A 79 -5.45 -0.34 -2.83
C ILE A 79 -4.30 -0.41 -1.82
N ILE A 80 -4.60 -0.53 -0.52
CA ILE A 80 -3.59 -0.60 0.55
C ILE A 80 -2.76 -1.89 0.41
N GLY A 81 -1.43 -1.77 0.45
CA GLY A 81 -0.52 -2.89 0.23
C GLY A 81 -0.41 -3.36 -1.22
N THR A 82 -1.09 -2.69 -2.17
CA THR A 82 -0.94 -3.01 -3.59
C THR A 82 0.44 -2.59 -4.08
N ILE A 83 1.17 -3.52 -4.69
CA ILE A 83 2.45 -3.24 -5.37
C ILE A 83 2.14 -2.43 -6.64
N ILE A 84 2.71 -1.24 -6.74
CA ILE A 84 2.41 -0.31 -7.83
C ILE A 84 3.41 -0.53 -8.98
N GLY A 85 2.90 -0.71 -10.19
CA GLY A 85 3.63 -0.42 -11.42
C GLY A 85 3.03 0.83 -12.04
N LEU A 86 3.57 2.01 -11.71
CA LEU A 86 3.04 3.28 -12.20
C LEU A 86 3.74 3.65 -13.51
N MET A 87 2.99 3.78 -14.60
CA MET A 87 3.47 4.40 -15.83
C MET A 87 2.77 5.75 -15.94
N ILE A 88 3.45 6.82 -15.52
CA ILE A 88 3.00 8.20 -15.76
C ILE A 88 3.50 8.55 -17.17
N LEU A 89 2.58 8.72 -18.13
CA LEU A 89 2.88 9.25 -19.47
C LEU A 89 3.02 10.77 -19.43
#